data_AF-A0A6V7W441-F1
#
_entry.id   AF-A0A6V7W441-F1
#
_cell.length_a   1.000
_cell.length_b   1.000
_cell.length_c   1.000
_cell.angle_alpha   90.00
_cell.angle_beta   90.00
_cell.angle_gamma   90.00
#
_symmetry.space_group_name_H-M   'P 1'
#
loop_
_entity.id
_entity.type
_entity.pdbx_description
1 polymer ?
#
loop_
_entity_poly.entity_id
_entity_poly.type
_entity_poly.pdbx_seq_one_letter_code
_entity_poly.pdbx_strand_id
1 'polypeptide(L)'
;MRISINGREVFNSNSLMAYKSYLSHELSFSTTAKNSHLNVAGYYGDTGLNLQAGIGFNSRKARFGTSNTAQFMAKIDADLFNQPLYLINHCEIDIEILPNDSRFVLIAPPTAAGIPQTNRYRFEVTNCKLYVKKVDIMDGLALDIAKKLDIKPARYAIRKTMMKPLFISQGRYEFNANLFMDQIPRRIILGLVSNNDYVGAIDRSPFNFQPFNIREISIIANGRSYPQASYDLDFPNGKFARAFNDMNEAIGFSNSLESNGITFEQYAYTHCIFVFNLTNSGEDQSGLFDLIKNGTTAVNIKFSRPIPEGGVMLIVMGEADSLIMLDKNRTITSDTTI
;
A
#
# COMPACT_ATOMS: atom_id res chain seq x y z
N MET A 1 -6.79 9.98 -3.49
CA MET A 1 -6.99 10.73 -2.24
C MET A 1 -5.90 11.77 -2.17
N ARG A 2 -6.26 13.00 -1.81
CA ARG A 2 -5.36 14.12 -1.68
C ARG A 2 -5.58 14.78 -0.32
N ILE A 3 -4.49 15.17 0.34
CA ILE A 3 -4.56 15.94 1.59
C ILE A 3 -3.69 17.16 1.44
N SER A 4 -4.26 18.31 1.76
CA SER A 4 -3.53 19.55 1.86
C SER A 4 -3.71 20.15 3.24
N ILE A 5 -2.71 20.91 3.68
CA ILE A 5 -2.82 21.73 4.87
C ILE A 5 -2.44 23.15 4.49
N ASN A 6 -3.29 24.12 4.84
CA ASN A 6 -3.13 25.53 4.48
C ASN A 6 -2.82 25.71 2.97
N GLY A 7 -3.53 24.97 2.12
CA GLY A 7 -3.37 24.99 0.66
C GLY A 7 -2.12 24.27 0.10
N ARG A 8 -1.21 23.77 0.94
CA ARG A 8 -0.04 22.98 0.49
C ARG A 8 -0.34 21.49 0.55
N GLU A 9 -0.17 20.79 -0.57
CA GLU A 9 -0.31 19.33 -0.62
C GLU A 9 0.75 18.66 0.26
N VAL A 10 0.30 17.78 1.16
CA VAL A 10 1.15 16.97 2.04
C VAL A 10 1.08 15.49 1.73
N PHE A 11 0.02 15.05 1.05
CA PHE A 11 -0.16 13.65 0.68
C PHE A 11 -0.97 13.52 -0.61
N ASN A 12 -0.51 12.64 -1.49
CA ASN A 12 -1.21 12.28 -2.72
C ASN A 12 -0.94 10.81 -3.05
N SER A 13 -2.01 10.02 -3.16
CA SER A 13 -1.90 8.60 -3.46
C SER A 13 -1.81 8.25 -4.95
N ASN A 14 -1.79 9.24 -5.85
CA ASN A 14 -1.70 9.07 -7.30
C ASN A 14 -2.72 8.06 -7.85
N SER A 15 -3.97 8.16 -7.36
CA SER A 15 -5.07 7.23 -7.66
C SER A 15 -4.83 5.75 -7.28
N LEU A 16 -3.75 5.44 -6.55
CA LEU A 16 -3.42 4.09 -6.07
C LEU A 16 -3.73 3.89 -4.58
N MET A 17 -4.66 4.68 -4.04
CA MET A 17 -5.03 4.60 -2.62
C MET A 17 -5.46 3.19 -2.21
N ALA A 18 -6.25 2.52 -3.04
CA ALA A 18 -6.73 1.17 -2.76
C ALA A 18 -5.58 0.17 -2.64
N TYR A 19 -4.60 0.24 -3.54
CA TYR A 19 -3.41 -0.61 -3.48
C TYR A 19 -2.54 -0.27 -2.28
N LYS A 20 -2.32 1.02 -1.98
CA LYS A 20 -1.59 1.46 -0.79
C LYS A 20 -2.21 0.87 0.47
N SER A 21 -3.49 1.14 0.70
CA SER A 21 -4.17 0.68 1.90
C SER A 21 -4.27 -0.84 1.96
N TYR A 22 -4.48 -1.52 0.83
CA TYR A 22 -4.46 -2.98 0.79
C TYR A 22 -3.08 -3.52 1.21
N LEU A 23 -1.99 -3.08 0.56
CA LEU A 23 -0.63 -3.55 0.88
C LEU A 23 -0.24 -3.25 2.33
N SER A 24 -0.52 -2.04 2.83
CA SER A 24 -0.28 -1.69 4.24
C SER A 24 -1.04 -2.61 5.19
N HIS A 25 -2.33 -2.89 4.92
CA HIS A 25 -3.11 -3.74 5.82
C HIS A 25 -2.71 -5.22 5.73
N GLU A 26 -2.46 -5.68 4.51
CA GLU A 26 -2.11 -7.06 4.21
C GLU A 26 -0.74 -7.42 4.79
N LEU A 27 0.22 -6.49 4.77
CA LEU A 27 1.59 -6.74 5.22
C LEU A 27 1.86 -6.33 6.66
N SER A 28 1.12 -5.40 7.28
CA SER A 28 1.47 -4.87 8.61
C SER A 28 0.63 -5.40 9.77
N PHE A 29 -0.61 -5.84 9.54
CA PHE A 29 -1.46 -6.32 10.62
C PHE A 29 -1.35 -7.83 10.81
N SER A 30 -1.38 -8.26 12.07
CA SER A 30 -1.38 -9.68 12.37
C SER A 30 -2.71 -10.35 12.02
N THR A 31 -2.68 -11.67 11.84
CA THR A 31 -3.89 -12.49 11.60
C THR A 31 -4.99 -12.21 12.63
N THR A 32 -4.63 -12.00 13.90
CA THR A 32 -5.59 -11.69 14.97
C THR A 32 -6.28 -10.34 14.75
N ALA A 33 -5.52 -9.30 14.37
CA ALA A 33 -6.08 -7.99 14.05
C ALA A 33 -7.00 -8.05 12.82
N LYS A 34 -6.55 -8.76 11.78
CA LYS A 34 -7.28 -9.03 10.53
C LYS A 34 -8.61 -9.73 10.74
N ASN A 35 -8.70 -10.62 11.73
CA ASN A 35 -9.91 -11.37 12.06
C ASN A 35 -10.80 -10.69 13.12
N SER A 36 -10.37 -9.55 13.68
CA SER A 36 -11.09 -8.85 14.74
C SER A 36 -11.52 -7.44 14.32
N HIS A 37 -10.75 -6.43 14.71
CA HIS A 37 -11.14 -5.03 14.57
C HIS A 37 -11.06 -4.52 13.13
N LEU A 38 -10.30 -5.16 12.24
CA LEU A 38 -10.28 -4.79 10.82
C LEU A 38 -11.59 -5.15 10.07
N ASN A 39 -12.45 -6.01 10.65
CA ASN A 39 -13.74 -6.36 10.06
C ASN A 39 -14.67 -5.14 9.97
N VAL A 40 -14.53 -4.15 10.88
CA VAL A 40 -15.32 -2.91 10.81
C VAL A 40 -14.92 -2.03 9.63
N ALA A 41 -13.67 -2.14 9.17
CA ALA A 41 -13.18 -1.53 7.93
C ALA A 41 -13.57 -2.34 6.68
N GLY A 42 -14.23 -3.50 6.86
CA GLY A 42 -14.67 -4.37 5.77
C GLY A 42 -13.62 -5.39 5.33
N TYR A 43 -12.51 -5.53 6.05
CA TYR A 43 -11.50 -6.54 5.76
C TYR A 43 -12.01 -7.93 6.16
N TYR A 44 -11.90 -8.88 5.23
CA TYR A 44 -12.15 -10.30 5.50
C TYR A 44 -11.14 -11.10 4.67
N GLY A 45 -10.20 -11.79 5.30
CA GLY A 45 -9.20 -12.58 4.58
C GLY A 45 -9.81 -13.79 3.88
N ASP A 46 -9.38 -14.07 2.66
CA ASP A 46 -9.67 -15.33 1.99
C ASP A 46 -8.56 -16.33 2.34
N THR A 47 -8.88 -17.49 2.91
CA THR A 47 -7.89 -18.50 3.32
C THR A 47 -7.45 -19.42 2.18
N GLY A 48 -8.18 -19.42 1.05
CA GLY A 48 -7.88 -20.23 -0.12
C GLY A 48 -7.17 -19.44 -1.23
N LEU A 49 -6.98 -20.11 -2.38
CA LEU A 49 -6.35 -19.54 -3.57
C LEU A 49 -7.32 -18.79 -4.49
N ASN A 50 -8.61 -18.76 -4.15
CA ASN A 50 -9.64 -18.12 -4.95
C ASN A 50 -10.23 -16.93 -4.17
N LEU A 51 -9.95 -15.72 -4.65
CA LEU A 51 -10.42 -14.46 -4.06
C LEU A 51 -11.87 -14.12 -4.45
N GLN A 52 -12.45 -14.85 -5.40
CA GLN A 52 -13.80 -14.65 -5.95
C GLN A 52 -14.85 -15.61 -5.36
N ALA A 53 -14.42 -16.66 -4.67
CA ALA A 53 -15.31 -17.66 -4.08
C ALA A 53 -14.92 -18.07 -2.64
N GLY A 54 -13.89 -17.44 -2.08
CA GLY A 54 -13.40 -17.75 -0.74
C GLY A 54 -14.34 -17.30 0.39
N ILE A 55 -13.98 -17.69 1.61
CA ILE A 55 -14.76 -17.40 2.82
C ILE A 55 -14.87 -15.89 3.05
N GLY A 56 -13.79 -15.14 2.81
CA GLY A 56 -13.76 -13.69 2.96
C GLY A 56 -14.67 -13.01 1.95
N PHE A 57 -14.68 -13.46 0.69
CA PHE A 57 -15.63 -13.02 -0.32
C PHE A 57 -17.09 -13.25 0.13
N ASN A 58 -17.41 -14.45 0.62
CA ASN A 58 -18.75 -14.78 1.08
C ASN A 58 -19.19 -13.91 2.28
N SER A 59 -18.28 -13.64 3.23
CA SER A 59 -18.55 -12.74 4.35
C SER A 59 -18.81 -11.31 3.89
N ARG A 60 -18.02 -10.78 2.94
CA ARG A 60 -18.26 -9.46 2.34
C ARG A 60 -19.60 -9.42 1.60
N LYS A 61 -19.87 -10.43 0.76
CA LYS A 61 -21.11 -10.54 -0.03
C LYS A 61 -22.36 -10.56 0.86
N ALA A 62 -22.34 -11.31 1.96
CA ALA A 62 -23.48 -11.43 2.86
C ALA A 62 -23.93 -10.07 3.44
N ARG A 63 -23.01 -9.12 3.65
CA ARG A 63 -23.31 -7.77 4.16
C ARG A 63 -24.13 -6.91 3.20
N PHE A 64 -24.05 -7.20 1.90
CA PHE A 64 -24.77 -6.50 0.83
C PHE A 64 -25.87 -7.38 0.21
N GLY A 65 -26.20 -8.51 0.85
CA GLY A 65 -27.31 -9.35 0.41
C GLY A 65 -28.59 -8.53 0.25
N THR A 66 -29.39 -8.86 -0.75
CA THR A 66 -30.66 -8.16 -1.08
C THR A 66 -30.54 -6.65 -1.28
N SER A 67 -29.36 -6.16 -1.70
CA SER A 67 -29.07 -4.72 -1.87
C SER A 67 -29.12 -3.91 -0.57
N ASN A 68 -28.82 -4.55 0.56
CA ASN A 68 -28.72 -3.86 1.84
C ASN A 68 -27.51 -2.92 1.88
N THR A 69 -27.64 -1.83 2.64
CA THR A 69 -26.52 -0.93 2.96
C THR A 69 -25.68 -1.50 4.08
N ALA A 70 -24.36 -1.35 4.00
CA ALA A 70 -23.43 -1.73 5.06
C ALA A 70 -22.68 -0.49 5.60
N GLN A 71 -22.39 -0.48 6.90
CA GLN A 71 -21.60 0.57 7.53
C GLN A 71 -20.13 0.16 7.69
N PHE A 72 -19.22 1.08 7.43
CA PHE A 72 -17.79 0.89 7.60
C PHE A 72 -17.19 2.01 8.43
N MET A 73 -16.16 1.68 9.18
CA MET A 73 -15.31 2.64 9.90
C MET A 73 -13.87 2.25 9.64
N ALA A 74 -13.07 3.19 9.13
CA ALA A 74 -11.66 2.95 8.86
C ALA A 74 -10.86 4.20 9.20
N LYS A 75 -9.61 4.01 9.61
CA LYS A 75 -8.65 5.09 9.73
C LYS A 75 -8.28 5.56 8.31
N ILE A 76 -8.18 6.87 8.10
CA ILE A 76 -7.65 7.41 6.85
C ILE A 76 -6.15 7.08 6.81
N ASP A 77 -5.76 6.23 5.86
CA ASP A 77 -4.37 5.81 5.67
C ASP A 77 -3.57 6.88 4.89
N ALA A 78 -3.32 8.00 5.54
CA ALA A 78 -2.41 9.03 5.06
C ALA A 78 -1.19 9.14 5.97
N ASP A 79 -0.04 9.44 5.37
CA ASP A 79 1.26 9.41 6.05
C ASP A 79 1.29 10.31 7.30
N LEU A 80 0.68 11.49 7.23
CA LEU A 80 0.57 12.43 8.36
C LEU A 80 -0.32 11.92 9.50
N PHE A 81 -1.29 11.05 9.21
CA PHE A 81 -2.19 10.50 10.22
C PHE A 81 -1.61 9.24 10.89
N ASN A 82 -0.47 8.76 10.41
CA ASN A 82 0.24 7.61 10.94
C ASN A 82 1.36 7.97 11.93
N GLN A 83 1.70 9.26 12.09
CA GLN A 83 2.64 9.72 13.12
C GLN A 83 1.94 9.92 14.49
N PRO A 84 2.66 9.79 15.62
CA PRO A 84 2.05 9.73 16.96
C PRO A 84 1.68 11.07 17.60
N LEU A 85 2.12 12.20 17.04
CA LEU A 85 1.93 13.54 17.60
C LEU A 85 0.60 14.17 17.14
N TYR A 86 0.03 15.04 17.97
CA TYR A 86 -1.10 15.87 17.56
C TYR A 86 -0.63 17.03 16.67
N LEU A 87 -1.42 17.36 15.65
CA LEU A 87 -1.19 18.54 14.83
C LEU A 87 -1.43 19.81 15.66
N ILE A 88 -0.58 20.82 15.51
CA ILE A 88 -0.76 22.12 16.15
C ILE A 88 -2.06 22.81 15.66
N ASN A 89 -2.63 23.66 16.52
CA ASN A 89 -3.85 24.41 16.23
C ASN A 89 -3.69 25.37 15.04
N HIS A 90 -4.84 25.86 14.52
CA HIS A 90 -4.92 26.80 13.40
C HIS A 90 -4.30 26.28 12.09
N CYS A 91 -4.36 24.97 11.86
CA CYS A 91 -4.10 24.38 10.55
C CYS A 91 -5.44 24.05 9.89
N GLU A 92 -5.68 24.59 8.70
CA GLU A 92 -6.78 24.19 7.83
C GLU A 92 -6.36 22.90 7.11
N ILE A 93 -7.16 21.84 7.22
CA ILE A 93 -6.88 20.53 6.61
C ILE A 93 -7.97 20.22 5.60
N ASP A 94 -7.59 20.14 4.33
CA ASP A 94 -8.48 19.72 3.26
C ASP A 94 -8.21 18.26 2.91
N ILE A 95 -9.26 17.43 2.95
CA ILE A 95 -9.19 16.01 2.61
C ILE A 95 -10.13 15.73 1.44
N GLU A 96 -9.55 15.36 0.29
CA GLU A 96 -10.29 14.98 -0.90
C GLU A 96 -10.24 13.45 -1.10
N ILE A 97 -11.40 12.80 -1.03
CA ILE A 97 -11.55 11.36 -1.20
C ILE A 97 -12.44 11.11 -2.41
N LEU A 98 -11.87 10.44 -3.41
CA LEU A 98 -12.58 10.00 -4.60
C LEU A 98 -12.75 8.48 -4.54
N PRO A 99 -13.97 7.94 -4.67
CA PRO A 99 -14.19 6.50 -4.73
C PRO A 99 -13.65 5.94 -6.05
N ASN A 100 -13.18 4.69 -6.03
CA ASN A 100 -12.84 3.97 -7.26
C ASN A 100 -14.10 3.64 -8.05
N ASP A 101 -13.91 3.33 -9.34
CA ASP A 101 -14.98 2.88 -10.23
C ASP A 101 -15.67 1.63 -9.68
N SER A 102 -16.99 1.50 -9.92
CA SER A 102 -17.77 0.36 -9.41
C SER A 102 -17.22 -0.99 -9.86
N ARG A 103 -16.60 -1.07 -11.05
CA ARG A 103 -16.00 -2.30 -11.57
C ARG A 103 -14.72 -2.71 -10.85
N PHE A 104 -14.04 -1.76 -10.21
CA PHE A 104 -12.89 -2.05 -9.35
C PHE A 104 -13.33 -2.50 -7.96
N VAL A 105 -14.39 -1.89 -7.43
CA VAL A 105 -14.87 -2.13 -6.05
C VAL A 105 -15.65 -3.44 -5.93
N LEU A 106 -16.37 -3.85 -6.98
CA LEU A 106 -17.31 -4.97 -6.94
C LEU A 106 -16.81 -6.16 -7.75
N ILE A 107 -16.99 -7.35 -7.18
CA ILE A 107 -16.88 -8.62 -7.90
C ILE A 107 -18.31 -9.12 -8.14
N ALA A 108 -18.76 -9.06 -9.37
CA ALA A 108 -20.07 -9.56 -9.78
C ALA A 108 -19.99 -11.04 -10.20
N PRO A 109 -21.13 -11.75 -10.25
CA PRO A 109 -21.16 -13.13 -10.70
C PRO A 109 -20.59 -13.26 -12.12
N PRO A 110 -19.78 -14.29 -12.39
CA PRO A 110 -19.27 -14.53 -13.73
C PRO A 110 -20.44 -14.71 -14.68
N THR A 111 -20.35 -14.11 -15.87
CA THR A 111 -21.30 -14.36 -16.93
C THR A 111 -21.04 -15.73 -17.53
N ALA A 112 -22.08 -16.52 -17.78
CA ALA A 112 -21.94 -17.74 -18.56
C ALA A 112 -21.36 -17.38 -19.94
N ALA A 113 -20.44 -18.21 -20.46
CA ALA A 113 -19.77 -17.95 -21.72
C ALA A 113 -20.79 -17.65 -22.84
N GLY A 114 -20.69 -16.47 -23.46
CA GLY A 114 -21.57 -16.03 -24.54
C GLY A 114 -22.87 -15.34 -24.12
N ILE A 115 -23.14 -15.14 -22.82
CA ILE A 115 -24.30 -14.38 -22.34
C ILE A 115 -23.85 -13.01 -21.83
N PRO A 116 -24.30 -11.89 -22.40
CA PRO A 116 -23.98 -10.56 -21.88
C PRO A 116 -24.59 -10.36 -20.50
N GLN A 117 -23.83 -9.73 -19.59
CA GLN A 117 -24.26 -9.48 -18.22
C GLN A 117 -25.45 -8.51 -18.23
N THR A 118 -26.64 -9.01 -17.94
CA THR A 118 -27.87 -8.21 -17.95
C THR A 118 -28.01 -7.34 -16.70
N ASN A 119 -27.45 -7.80 -15.57
CA ASN A 119 -27.52 -7.08 -14.30
C ASN A 119 -26.34 -6.10 -14.16
N ARG A 120 -26.65 -4.82 -13.98
CA ARG A 120 -25.68 -3.77 -13.68
C ARG A 120 -25.60 -3.56 -12.17
N TYR A 121 -24.43 -3.81 -11.60
CA TYR A 121 -24.15 -3.53 -10.19
C TYR A 121 -23.42 -2.19 -10.07
N ARG A 122 -23.78 -1.39 -9.07
CA ARG A 122 -23.19 -0.08 -8.80
C ARG A 122 -22.81 0.04 -7.33
N PHE A 123 -21.64 0.59 -7.07
CA PHE A 123 -21.22 1.00 -5.74
C PHE A 123 -21.69 2.45 -5.50
N GLU A 124 -22.35 2.68 -4.37
CA GLU A 124 -22.84 3.99 -3.96
C GLU A 124 -22.50 4.27 -2.50
N VAL A 125 -21.95 5.45 -2.24
CA VAL A 125 -21.69 5.96 -0.90
C VAL A 125 -22.91 6.77 -0.49
N THR A 126 -23.73 6.25 0.42
CA THR A 126 -24.93 6.92 0.90
C THR A 126 -24.59 8.08 1.83
N ASN A 127 -23.84 7.80 2.90
CA ASN A 127 -23.44 8.78 3.91
C ASN A 127 -21.95 8.65 4.22
N CYS A 128 -21.26 9.79 4.40
CA CYS A 128 -19.88 9.84 4.87
C CYS A 128 -19.77 10.74 6.11
N LYS A 129 -19.03 10.30 7.13
CA LYS A 129 -18.77 11.05 8.35
C LYS A 129 -17.29 10.98 8.71
N LEU A 130 -16.69 12.11 9.06
CA LEU A 130 -15.32 12.20 9.54
C LEU A 130 -15.31 12.44 11.05
N TYR A 131 -14.69 11.53 11.80
CA TYR A 131 -14.48 11.68 13.24
C TYR A 131 -13.05 12.16 13.50
N VAL A 132 -12.90 13.33 14.13
CA VAL A 132 -11.60 13.93 14.45
C VAL A 132 -11.46 14.06 15.95
N LYS A 133 -10.34 13.56 16.50
CA LYS A 133 -10.00 13.74 17.91
C LYS A 133 -9.30 15.10 18.09
N LYS A 134 -9.85 15.95 18.95
CA LYS A 134 -9.24 17.22 19.38
C LYS A 134 -8.82 17.10 20.85
N VAL A 135 -7.77 17.82 21.22
CA VAL A 135 -7.24 17.85 22.59
C VAL A 135 -7.27 19.29 23.07
N ASP A 136 -7.97 19.53 24.18
CA ASP A 136 -7.97 20.82 24.85
C ASP A 136 -6.74 20.92 25.75
N ILE A 137 -6.01 22.03 25.63
CA ILE A 137 -4.77 22.28 26.36
C ILE A 137 -4.96 23.45 27.32
N MET A 138 -4.24 23.43 28.45
CA MET A 138 -4.22 24.54 29.40
C MET A 138 -3.54 25.77 28.79
N ASP A 139 -4.02 26.97 29.13
CA ASP A 139 -3.52 28.24 28.57
C ASP A 139 -1.99 28.42 28.72
N GLY A 140 -1.44 27.99 29.86
CA GLY A 140 0.01 28.04 30.10
C GLY A 140 0.82 27.19 29.12
N LEU A 141 0.30 26.02 28.75
CA LEU A 141 0.93 25.14 27.75
C LEU A 141 0.75 25.72 26.34
N ALA A 142 -0.41 26.29 26.03
CA ALA A 142 -0.64 26.97 24.75
C ALA A 142 0.36 28.12 24.54
N LEU A 143 0.60 28.94 25.58
CA LEU A 143 1.57 30.03 25.54
C LEU A 143 3.01 29.53 25.37
N ASP A 144 3.39 28.43 26.05
CA ASP A 144 4.71 27.81 25.92
C ASP A 144 4.93 27.25 24.49
N ILE A 145 3.93 26.59 23.91
CA ILE A 145 3.98 26.11 22.52
C ILE A 145 4.15 27.30 21.55
N ALA A 146 3.42 28.39 21.75
CA ALA A 146 3.53 29.59 20.91
C ALA A 146 4.94 30.21 20.99
N LYS A 147 5.50 30.36 22.19
CA LYS A 147 6.88 30.86 22.38
C LYS A 147 7.93 29.93 21.76
N LYS A 148 7.73 28.61 21.83
CA LYS A 148 8.62 27.64 21.20
C LYS A 148 8.58 27.72 19.68
N LEU A 149 7.39 27.95 19.10
CA LEU A 149 7.20 28.12 17.65
C LEU A 149 7.90 29.37 17.09
N ASP A 150 8.12 30.41 17.91
CA ASP A 150 8.93 31.57 17.51
C ASP A 150 10.42 31.24 17.32
N ILE A 151 10.91 30.19 17.99
CA ILE A 151 12.33 29.79 17.96
C ILE A 151 12.55 28.62 17.00
N LYS A 152 11.65 27.62 17.01
CA LYS A 152 11.78 26.39 16.21
C LYS A 152 10.42 25.96 15.66
N PRO A 153 10.35 25.52 14.38
CA PRO A 153 9.11 24.98 13.83
C PRO A 153 8.73 23.67 14.54
N ALA A 154 7.42 23.38 14.57
CA ALA A 154 6.94 22.07 14.95
C ALA A 154 7.36 21.03 13.89
N ARG A 155 7.86 19.88 14.33
CA ARG A 155 8.43 18.84 13.47
C ARG A 155 7.63 17.56 13.59
N TYR A 156 7.18 17.04 12.45
CA TYR A 156 6.41 15.81 12.33
C TYR A 156 7.19 14.84 11.47
N ALA A 157 7.81 13.84 12.10
CA ALA A 157 8.45 12.75 11.39
C ALA A 157 7.36 11.81 10.84
N ILE A 158 7.37 11.60 9.53
CA ILE A 158 6.39 10.77 8.84
C ILE A 158 7.09 9.72 7.98
N ARG A 159 6.39 8.60 7.80
CA ARG A 159 6.72 7.58 6.80
C ARG A 159 6.01 7.97 5.51
N LYS A 160 6.71 8.63 4.60
CA LYS A 160 6.16 9.03 3.31
C LYS A 160 6.01 7.80 2.42
N THR A 161 4.82 7.60 1.90
CA THR A 161 4.53 6.51 0.97
C THR A 161 4.48 7.05 -0.46
N MET A 162 5.18 6.39 -1.37
CA MET A 162 5.24 6.75 -2.79
C MET A 162 4.70 5.60 -3.63
N MET A 163 3.59 5.82 -4.32
CA MET A 163 2.94 4.81 -5.16
C MET A 163 3.24 5.05 -6.64
N LYS A 164 3.63 4.00 -7.37
CA LYS A 164 3.88 4.08 -8.80
C LYS A 164 3.35 2.83 -9.52
N PRO A 165 2.48 2.99 -10.54
CA PRO A 165 2.09 1.89 -11.42
C PRO A 165 3.01 1.86 -12.66
N LEU A 166 3.38 0.68 -13.12
CA LEU A 166 4.18 0.50 -14.34
C LEU A 166 3.58 -0.61 -15.20
N PHE A 167 3.23 -0.31 -16.45
CA PHE A 167 2.68 -1.29 -17.38
C PHE A 167 3.79 -2.10 -18.06
N ILE A 168 3.64 -3.42 -18.07
CA ILE A 168 4.51 -4.36 -18.79
C ILE A 168 3.70 -4.98 -19.93
N SER A 169 4.14 -4.72 -21.17
CA SER A 169 3.45 -5.22 -22.37
C SER A 169 3.58 -6.74 -22.51
N GLN A 170 2.58 -7.35 -23.14
CA GLN A 170 2.59 -8.77 -23.52
C GLN A 170 3.84 -9.16 -24.33
N GLY A 171 4.23 -10.43 -24.25
CA GLY A 171 5.35 -10.98 -25.01
C GLY A 171 6.75 -10.68 -24.46
N ARG A 172 6.87 -9.83 -23.43
CA ARG A 172 8.17 -9.50 -22.82
C ARG A 172 8.68 -10.62 -21.92
N TYR A 173 9.98 -10.87 -21.99
CA TYR A 173 10.72 -11.75 -21.07
C TYR A 173 11.51 -10.96 -20.02
N GLU A 174 11.72 -9.66 -20.24
CA GLU A 174 12.46 -8.80 -19.34
C GLU A 174 11.78 -7.43 -19.22
N PHE A 175 11.88 -6.83 -18.04
CA PHE A 175 11.38 -5.50 -17.75
C PHE A 175 12.35 -4.76 -16.84
N ASN A 176 12.80 -3.58 -17.29
CA ASN A 176 13.68 -2.72 -16.53
C ASN A 176 13.10 -1.30 -16.53
N ALA A 177 12.98 -0.68 -15.35
CA ALA A 177 12.42 0.66 -15.23
C ALA A 177 12.92 1.39 -13.98
N ASN A 178 13.08 2.71 -14.08
CA ASN A 178 13.35 3.57 -12.93
C ASN A 178 12.08 3.69 -12.06
N LEU A 179 12.23 3.50 -10.75
CA LEU A 179 11.16 3.60 -9.76
C LEU A 179 11.08 5.02 -9.20
N PHE A 180 12.06 5.42 -8.39
CA PHE A 180 12.15 6.73 -7.73
C PHE A 180 13.48 7.39 -8.06
N MET A 181 13.48 8.71 -8.31
CA MET A 181 14.67 9.42 -8.83
C MET A 181 15.35 10.35 -7.81
N ASP A 182 14.61 10.86 -6.82
CA ASP A 182 15.12 11.88 -5.90
C ASP A 182 15.54 11.32 -4.55
N GLN A 183 14.80 10.31 -4.07
CA GLN A 183 14.98 9.71 -2.76
C GLN A 183 14.97 8.19 -2.88
N ILE A 184 15.95 7.54 -2.26
CA ILE A 184 15.99 6.09 -2.14
C ILE A 184 15.06 5.71 -0.99
N PRO A 185 13.96 4.98 -1.26
CA PRO A 185 13.10 4.48 -0.21
C PRO A 185 13.88 3.52 0.68
N ARG A 186 13.52 3.47 1.96
CA ARG A 186 14.07 2.47 2.87
C ARG A 186 13.51 1.08 2.61
N ARG A 187 12.27 1.02 2.11
CA ARG A 187 11.58 -0.21 1.77
C ARG A 187 10.89 -0.02 0.43
N ILE A 188 10.98 -1.02 -0.42
CA ILE A 188 10.24 -1.08 -1.69
C ILE A 188 9.42 -2.37 -1.70
N ILE A 189 8.12 -2.22 -1.86
CA ILE A 189 7.14 -3.30 -1.98
C ILE A 189 6.69 -3.34 -3.44
N LEU A 190 6.74 -4.52 -4.04
CA LEU A 190 6.39 -4.76 -5.44
C LEU A 190 5.39 -5.91 -5.54
N GLY A 191 4.40 -5.77 -6.40
CA GLY A 191 3.51 -6.85 -6.77
C GLY A 191 3.01 -6.69 -8.19
N LEU A 192 2.79 -7.81 -8.89
CA LEU A 192 2.21 -7.81 -10.23
C LEU A 192 0.74 -8.20 -10.17
N VAL A 193 -0.10 -7.47 -10.90
CA VAL A 193 -1.50 -7.79 -11.13
C VAL A 193 -1.77 -7.81 -12.64
N SER A 194 -2.79 -8.55 -13.08
CA SER A 194 -3.14 -8.49 -14.51
C SER A 194 -3.67 -7.10 -14.85
N ASN A 195 -3.47 -6.64 -16.08
CA ASN A 195 -3.99 -5.34 -16.50
C ASN A 195 -5.52 -5.26 -16.39
N ASN A 196 -6.22 -6.38 -16.63
CA ASN A 196 -7.67 -6.48 -16.46
C ASN A 196 -8.08 -6.29 -14.99
N ASP A 197 -7.35 -6.90 -14.05
CA ASP A 197 -7.60 -6.72 -12.61
C ASP A 197 -7.35 -5.27 -12.17
N TYR A 198 -6.29 -4.65 -12.69
CA TYR A 198 -5.96 -3.25 -12.41
C TYR A 198 -7.04 -2.27 -12.90
N VAL A 199 -7.58 -2.48 -14.10
CA VAL A 199 -8.65 -1.64 -14.68
C VAL A 199 -10.00 -1.91 -14.00
N GLY A 200 -10.16 -3.04 -13.30
CA GLY A 200 -11.39 -3.46 -12.65
C GLY A 200 -12.21 -4.40 -13.53
N ALA A 201 -11.72 -5.63 -13.72
CA ALA A 201 -12.51 -6.69 -14.32
C ALA A 201 -13.64 -7.10 -13.37
N ILE A 202 -14.86 -7.16 -13.90
CA ILE A 202 -16.09 -7.26 -13.11
C ILE A 202 -16.17 -8.56 -12.30
N ASP A 203 -15.56 -9.64 -12.76
CA ASP A 203 -15.61 -10.97 -12.17
C ASP A 203 -14.33 -11.35 -11.41
N ARG A 204 -13.38 -10.42 -11.26
CA ARG A 204 -12.05 -10.69 -10.70
C ARG A 204 -11.69 -9.69 -9.61
N SER A 205 -10.71 -10.06 -8.79
CA SER A 205 -10.24 -9.21 -7.70
C SER A 205 -9.09 -8.34 -8.19
N PRO A 206 -9.12 -7.01 -7.95
CA PRO A 206 -8.00 -6.12 -8.32
C PRO A 206 -6.74 -6.38 -7.49
N PHE A 207 -6.87 -7.08 -6.37
CA PHE A 207 -5.79 -7.38 -5.41
C PHE A 207 -5.20 -8.78 -5.59
N ASN A 208 -5.39 -9.40 -6.76
CA ASN A 208 -4.84 -10.72 -7.04
C ASN A 208 -3.38 -10.61 -7.51
N PHE A 209 -2.44 -10.65 -6.56
CA PHE A 209 -1.01 -10.53 -6.83
C PHE A 209 -0.44 -11.89 -7.25
N GLN A 210 -0.15 -12.03 -8.54
CA GLN A 210 0.32 -13.28 -9.13
C GLN A 210 1.80 -13.21 -9.49
N PRO A 211 2.51 -14.35 -9.51
CA PRO A 211 3.94 -14.37 -9.84
C PRO A 211 4.24 -14.11 -11.32
N PHE A 212 3.28 -14.32 -12.23
CA PHE A 212 3.45 -14.21 -13.70
C PHE A 212 4.74 -14.85 -14.24
N ASN A 213 5.17 -15.97 -13.65
CA ASN A 213 6.42 -16.67 -14.00
C ASN A 213 7.68 -15.81 -13.87
N ILE A 214 7.74 -14.89 -12.89
CA ILE A 214 9.00 -14.23 -12.52
C ILE A 214 10.03 -15.31 -12.18
N ARG A 215 11.22 -15.18 -12.79
CA ARG A 215 12.42 -15.97 -12.50
C ARG A 215 13.41 -15.20 -11.64
N GLU A 216 13.64 -13.94 -11.98
CA GLU A 216 14.56 -13.05 -11.28
C GLU A 216 13.87 -11.70 -11.06
N ILE A 217 14.04 -11.14 -9.87
CA ILE A 217 13.64 -9.76 -9.56
C ILE A 217 14.70 -9.12 -8.67
N SER A 218 15.10 -7.91 -9.00
CA SER A 218 16.04 -7.14 -8.19
C SER A 218 15.77 -5.65 -8.26
N ILE A 219 16.18 -4.95 -7.21
CA ILE A 219 16.24 -3.50 -7.14
C ILE A 219 17.70 -3.07 -7.24
N ILE A 220 17.99 -2.13 -8.13
CA ILE A 220 19.26 -1.41 -8.14
C ILE A 220 19.07 -0.09 -7.42
N ALA A 221 19.87 0.17 -6.38
CA ALA A 221 19.94 1.44 -5.67
C ALA A 221 21.41 1.80 -5.44
N ASN A 222 21.83 3.01 -5.87
CA ASN A 222 23.23 3.48 -5.76
C ASN A 222 24.28 2.45 -6.25
N GLY A 223 24.01 1.79 -7.38
CA GLY A 223 24.91 0.80 -7.98
C GLY A 223 24.97 -0.55 -7.25
N ARG A 224 24.19 -0.75 -6.18
CA ARG A 224 24.04 -2.03 -5.48
C ARG A 224 22.74 -2.70 -5.87
N SER A 225 22.78 -4.02 -6.02
CA SER A 225 21.60 -4.86 -6.27
C SER A 225 21.04 -5.42 -4.96
N TYR A 226 19.71 -5.43 -4.85
CA TYR A 226 18.94 -5.98 -3.75
C TYR A 226 17.94 -7.03 -4.30
N PRO A 227 18.00 -8.29 -3.84
CA PRO A 227 19.08 -8.86 -3.03
C PRO A 227 20.42 -8.84 -3.79
N GLN A 228 21.51 -8.98 -3.04
CA GLN A 228 22.86 -9.06 -3.62
C GLN A 228 23.05 -10.35 -4.42
N ALA A 229 22.55 -11.47 -3.89
CA ALA A 229 22.47 -12.73 -4.62
C ALA A 229 21.10 -12.82 -5.29
N SER A 230 21.07 -12.86 -6.61
CA SER A 230 19.83 -12.98 -7.40
C SER A 230 18.96 -14.14 -6.94
N TYR A 231 17.66 -13.97 -7.11
CA TYR A 231 16.74 -15.09 -7.01
C TYR A 231 16.85 -16.02 -8.22
N ASP A 232 16.48 -17.27 -8.03
CA ASP A 232 16.30 -18.26 -9.10
C ASP A 232 14.95 -18.93 -8.87
N LEU A 233 13.88 -18.17 -9.17
CA LEU A 233 12.51 -18.53 -8.83
C LEU A 233 11.90 -19.46 -9.87
N ASP A 234 11.19 -20.47 -9.38
CA ASP A 234 10.37 -21.37 -10.19
C ASP A 234 9.10 -21.73 -9.41
N PHE A 235 8.06 -20.93 -9.62
CA PHE A 235 6.77 -21.09 -8.95
C PHE A 235 6.10 -22.45 -9.23
N PRO A 236 6.02 -22.93 -10.49
CA PRO A 236 5.51 -24.27 -10.80
C PRO A 236 6.19 -25.40 -10.03
N ASN A 237 7.50 -25.30 -9.79
CA ASN A 237 8.27 -26.33 -9.07
C ASN A 237 8.45 -26.03 -7.57
N GLY A 238 7.74 -25.05 -7.01
CA GLY A 238 7.80 -24.74 -5.56
C GLY A 238 9.06 -23.97 -5.12
N LYS A 239 9.88 -23.49 -6.06
CA LYS A 239 11.16 -22.82 -5.78
C LYS A 239 10.97 -21.33 -5.56
N PHE A 240 10.34 -20.97 -4.46
CA PHE A 240 10.13 -19.56 -4.04
C PHE A 240 10.31 -19.34 -2.53
N ALA A 241 10.82 -20.35 -1.81
CA ALA A 241 11.05 -20.31 -0.37
C ALA A 241 11.82 -19.06 0.10
N ARG A 242 12.90 -18.72 -0.61
CA ARG A 242 13.71 -17.55 -0.28
C ARG A 242 12.94 -16.24 -0.42
N ALA A 243 12.17 -16.05 -1.50
CA ALA A 243 11.38 -14.83 -1.68
C ALA A 243 10.31 -14.67 -0.60
N PHE A 244 9.67 -15.76 -0.18
CA PHE A 244 8.72 -15.75 0.93
C PHE A 244 9.39 -15.43 2.28
N ASN A 245 10.55 -16.02 2.56
CA ASN A 245 11.32 -15.71 3.76
C ASN A 245 11.74 -14.24 3.78
N ASP A 246 12.36 -13.75 2.69
CA ASP A 246 12.85 -12.38 2.57
C ASP A 246 11.71 -11.36 2.72
N MET A 247 10.50 -11.67 2.21
CA MET A 247 9.31 -10.86 2.44
C MET A 247 9.00 -10.72 3.94
N ASN A 248 8.93 -11.83 4.67
CA ASN A 248 8.62 -11.84 6.10
C ASN A 248 9.70 -11.18 6.95
N GLU A 249 10.96 -11.31 6.54
CA GLU A 249 12.10 -10.65 7.18
C GLU A 249 12.05 -9.14 6.98
N ALA A 250 11.81 -8.71 5.74
CA ALA A 250 11.79 -7.30 5.39
C ALA A 250 10.63 -6.52 6.03
N ILE A 251 9.54 -7.19 6.42
CA ILE A 251 8.41 -6.59 7.17
C ILE A 251 8.51 -6.80 8.70
N GLY A 252 9.54 -7.52 9.18
CA GLY A 252 9.82 -7.68 10.61
C GLY A 252 9.04 -8.79 11.32
N PHE A 253 8.43 -9.75 10.60
CA PHE A 253 7.79 -10.91 11.23
C PHE A 253 8.73 -12.09 11.45
N SER A 254 9.89 -12.12 10.77
CA SER A 254 10.91 -13.16 11.01
C SER A 254 11.32 -13.18 12.48
N ASN A 255 11.24 -14.37 13.09
CA ASN A 255 11.51 -14.61 14.51
C ASN A 255 10.56 -13.90 15.50
N SER A 256 9.39 -13.45 15.06
CA SER A 256 8.33 -12.92 15.93
C SER A 256 7.25 -13.99 16.20
N LEU A 257 6.46 -13.81 17.27
CA LEU A 257 5.26 -14.62 17.53
C LEU A 257 4.06 -14.19 16.65
N GLU A 258 4.20 -13.09 15.93
CA GLU A 258 3.17 -12.51 15.07
C GLU A 258 3.37 -12.93 13.62
N SER A 259 2.30 -12.86 12.82
CA SER A 259 2.33 -13.15 11.40
C SER A 259 1.29 -12.31 10.68
N ASN A 260 1.59 -11.86 9.46
CA ASN A 260 0.62 -11.24 8.57
C ASN A 260 -0.47 -12.22 8.07
N GLY A 261 -0.30 -13.53 8.27
CA GLY A 261 -1.28 -14.53 7.87
C GLY A 261 -1.24 -14.96 6.39
N ILE A 262 -0.31 -14.43 5.60
CA ILE A 262 -0.08 -14.91 4.23
C ILE A 262 0.59 -16.28 4.31
N THR A 263 -0.07 -17.32 3.80
CA THR A 263 0.51 -18.66 3.79
C THR A 263 1.53 -18.84 2.68
N PHE A 264 2.41 -19.83 2.83
CA PHE A 264 3.39 -20.20 1.80
C PHE A 264 2.71 -20.53 0.46
N GLU A 265 1.54 -21.16 0.50
CA GLU A 265 0.77 -21.49 -0.70
C GLU A 265 0.14 -20.24 -1.32
N GLN A 266 -0.49 -19.37 -0.52
CA GLN A 266 -1.08 -18.12 -1.02
C GLN A 266 -0.06 -17.21 -1.70
N TYR A 267 1.17 -17.17 -1.18
CA TYR A 267 2.27 -16.44 -1.79
C TYR A 267 2.53 -16.86 -3.25
N ALA A 268 2.34 -18.14 -3.57
CA ALA A 268 2.59 -18.66 -4.91
C ALA A 268 1.51 -18.31 -5.93
N TYR A 269 0.29 -17.96 -5.48
CA TYR A 269 -0.88 -17.85 -6.37
C TYR A 269 -1.61 -16.51 -6.31
N THR A 270 -1.78 -15.93 -5.13
CA THR A 270 -2.67 -14.77 -4.92
C THR A 270 -2.04 -13.60 -4.18
N HIS A 271 -0.95 -13.84 -3.45
CA HIS A 271 -0.27 -12.84 -2.61
C HIS A 271 1.23 -12.79 -2.91
N CYS A 272 1.61 -12.90 -4.19
CA CYS A 272 3.01 -12.82 -4.62
C CYS A 272 3.50 -11.37 -4.54
N ILE A 273 4.04 -11.00 -3.37
CA ILE A 273 4.52 -9.66 -3.05
C ILE A 273 6.01 -9.75 -2.69
N PHE A 274 6.83 -8.92 -3.33
CA PHE A 274 8.25 -8.81 -3.02
C PHE A 274 8.48 -7.58 -2.16
N VAL A 275 9.23 -7.74 -1.07
CA VAL A 275 9.57 -6.64 -0.17
C VAL A 275 11.08 -6.58 -0.04
N PHE A 276 11.65 -5.44 -0.45
CA PHE A 276 13.08 -5.18 -0.37
C PHE A 276 13.33 -4.18 0.75
N ASN A 277 14.13 -4.58 1.74
CA ASN A 277 14.66 -3.67 2.74
C ASN A 277 15.99 -3.09 2.25
N LEU A 278 16.08 -1.75 2.18
CA LEU A 278 17.25 -0.98 1.76
C LEU A 278 17.87 -0.20 2.94
N THR A 279 17.41 -0.42 4.18
CA THR A 279 18.03 0.19 5.36
C THR A 279 19.46 -0.31 5.55
N ASN A 280 20.32 0.53 6.12
CA ASN A 280 21.71 0.13 6.41
C ASN A 280 21.79 -0.92 7.53
N SER A 281 20.83 -0.91 8.45
CA SER A 281 20.77 -1.81 9.60
C SER A 281 20.29 -3.22 9.26
N GLY A 282 19.65 -3.43 8.10
CA GLY A 282 18.93 -4.67 7.78
C GLY A 282 17.66 -4.88 8.63
N GLU A 283 17.55 -4.20 9.76
CA GLU A 283 16.40 -4.21 10.65
C GLU A 283 15.54 -2.95 10.44
N ASP A 284 14.23 -3.14 10.25
CA ASP A 284 13.23 -2.07 10.32
C ASP A 284 12.60 -2.06 11.72
N GLN A 285 13.39 -1.76 12.75
CA GLN A 285 12.84 -1.58 14.10
C GLN A 285 11.99 -0.30 14.14
N SER A 286 10.79 -0.41 14.71
CA SER A 286 9.87 0.70 14.87
C SER A 286 10.51 1.83 15.69
N GLY A 287 10.63 3.02 15.09
CA GLY A 287 11.16 4.23 15.74
C GLY A 287 12.58 4.65 15.31
N LEU A 288 13.31 3.85 14.53
CA LEU A 288 14.60 4.26 13.97
C LEU A 288 14.41 5.01 12.64
N PHE A 289 14.76 6.29 12.64
CA PHE A 289 14.84 7.14 11.45
C PHE A 289 16.16 6.84 10.73
N ASP A 290 16.11 6.38 9.47
CA ASP A 290 17.34 6.19 8.69
C ASP A 290 17.72 7.51 8.01
N LEU A 291 18.99 7.67 7.68
CA LEU A 291 19.46 8.83 6.92
C LEU A 291 18.77 8.86 5.56
N ILE A 292 18.15 9.99 5.22
CA ILE A 292 17.58 10.21 3.89
C ILE A 292 18.72 10.15 2.87
N LYS A 293 18.66 9.16 1.99
CA LYS A 293 19.63 8.98 0.90
C LYS A 293 19.01 9.50 -0.39
N ASN A 294 19.70 10.45 -1.01
CA ASN A 294 19.35 10.88 -2.35
C ASN A 294 19.92 9.90 -3.37
N GLY A 295 19.15 9.63 -4.41
CA GLY A 295 19.56 8.76 -5.50
C GLY A 295 18.41 8.07 -6.20
N THR A 296 18.76 7.35 -7.26
CA THR A 296 17.81 6.68 -8.12
C THR A 296 17.68 5.21 -7.75
N THR A 297 16.45 4.70 -7.81
CA THR A 297 16.16 3.27 -7.72
C THR A 297 15.58 2.77 -9.03
N ALA A 298 15.97 1.56 -9.44
CA ALA A 298 15.47 0.89 -10.63
C ALA A 298 15.09 -0.55 -10.31
N VAL A 299 14.07 -1.07 -10.98
CA VAL A 299 13.68 -2.48 -10.91
C VAL A 299 14.15 -3.19 -12.17
N ASN A 300 14.64 -4.41 -12.00
CA ASN A 300 14.89 -5.35 -13.08
C ASN A 300 14.13 -6.64 -12.80
N ILE A 301 13.35 -7.11 -13.78
CA ILE A 301 12.55 -8.33 -13.68
C ILE A 301 12.83 -9.17 -14.91
N LYS A 302 13.08 -10.46 -14.72
CA LYS A 302 13.11 -11.46 -15.79
C LYS A 302 12.06 -12.52 -15.56
N PHE A 303 11.40 -12.93 -16.63
CA PHE A 303 10.33 -13.92 -16.63
C PHE A 303 10.82 -15.19 -17.33
N SER A 304 10.44 -16.36 -16.82
CA SER A 304 10.73 -17.65 -17.47
C SER A 304 9.80 -17.92 -18.66
N ARG A 305 8.64 -17.24 -18.71
CA ARG A 305 7.66 -17.25 -19.79
C ARG A 305 7.31 -15.83 -20.18
N PRO A 306 6.90 -15.57 -21.44
CA PRO A 306 6.53 -14.24 -21.84
C PRO A 306 5.31 -13.75 -21.06
N ILE A 307 5.23 -12.44 -20.81
CA ILE A 307 4.04 -11.81 -20.22
C ILE A 307 2.79 -12.19 -21.03
N PRO A 308 1.71 -12.64 -20.37
CA PRO A 308 0.50 -13.08 -21.04
C PRO A 308 -0.20 -11.96 -21.83
N GLU A 309 -1.13 -12.35 -22.69
CA GLU A 309 -1.96 -11.44 -23.46
C GLU A 309 -2.68 -10.43 -22.55
N GLY A 310 -2.77 -9.17 -23.01
CA GLY A 310 -3.37 -8.07 -22.24
C GLY A 310 -2.39 -7.37 -21.28
N GLY A 311 -1.19 -7.92 -21.06
CA GLY A 311 -0.15 -7.29 -20.24
C GLY A 311 -0.43 -7.34 -18.73
N VAL A 312 0.55 -6.88 -17.97
CA VAL A 312 0.49 -6.86 -16.50
C VAL A 312 0.87 -5.48 -15.95
N MET A 313 0.35 -5.15 -14.79
CA MET A 313 0.65 -3.92 -14.07
C MET A 313 1.53 -4.25 -12.87
N LEU A 314 2.71 -3.64 -12.81
CA LEU A 314 3.57 -3.63 -11.64
C LEU A 314 3.15 -2.49 -10.72
N ILE A 315 2.69 -2.87 -9.53
CA ILE A 315 2.36 -1.94 -8.45
C ILE A 315 3.58 -1.81 -7.56
N VAL A 316 4.07 -0.58 -7.42
CA VAL A 316 5.24 -0.24 -6.62
C VAL A 316 4.81 0.67 -5.48
N MET A 317 5.18 0.30 -4.26
CA MET A 317 5.03 1.12 -3.06
C MET A 317 6.42 1.30 -2.43
N GLY A 318 6.91 2.54 -2.42
CA GLY A 318 8.13 2.92 -1.72
C GLY A 318 7.80 3.60 -0.39
N GLU A 319 8.50 3.23 0.67
CA GLU A 319 8.43 3.91 1.97
C GLU A 319 9.72 4.68 2.22
N ALA A 320 9.60 5.97 2.50
CA ALA A 320 10.74 6.84 2.76
C ALA A 320 10.53 7.67 4.04
N ASP A 321 11.65 8.00 4.67
CA ASP A 321 11.68 8.94 5.78
C ASP A 321 11.45 10.37 5.28
N SER A 322 10.54 11.11 5.94
CA SER A 322 10.33 12.52 5.64
C SER A 322 9.97 13.29 6.90
N LEU A 323 10.36 14.56 6.94
CA LEU A 323 9.97 15.50 7.98
C LEU A 323 9.03 16.55 7.40
N ILE A 324 7.91 16.79 8.08
CA ILE A 324 7.04 17.93 7.83
C ILE A 324 7.26 18.95 8.94
N MET A 325 7.55 20.19 8.57
CA MET A 325 7.78 21.29 9.48
C MET A 325 6.69 22.35 9.32
N LEU A 326 6.17 22.81 10.45
CA LEU A 326 5.19 23.88 10.55
C LEU A 326 5.78 25.05 11.35
N ASP A 327 5.89 26.21 10.71
CA ASP A 327 6.41 27.41 11.36
C ASP A 327 5.34 28.15 12.20
N LYS A 328 5.71 29.29 12.79
CA LYS A 328 4.79 30.14 13.56
C LYS A 328 3.58 30.62 12.76
N ASN A 329 3.72 30.79 11.45
CA ASN A 329 2.66 31.21 10.53
C ASN A 329 1.85 30.02 9.97
N ARG A 330 2.16 28.79 10.43
CA ARG A 330 1.60 27.54 9.91
C ARG A 330 1.93 27.29 8.44
N THR A 331 3.03 27.88 7.96
CA THR A 331 3.59 27.56 6.66
C THR A 331 4.24 26.19 6.75
N ILE A 332 3.91 25.33 5.80
CA ILE A 332 4.47 23.99 5.73
C ILE A 332 5.73 24.02 4.91
N THR A 333 6.75 23.34 5.42
CA THR A 333 7.98 23.02 4.72
C THR A 333 8.28 21.54 4.90
N SER A 334 8.92 20.93 3.90
CA SER A 334 9.32 19.53 3.95
C SER A 334 10.77 19.38 3.54
N ASP A 335 11.51 18.50 4.21
CA ASP A 335 12.95 18.31 3.98
C ASP A 335 13.28 17.78 2.57
N THR A 336 12.29 17.30 1.82
CA THR A 336 12.44 16.76 0.45
C THR A 336 12.13 17.77 -0.65
N THR A 337 11.71 18.99 -0.30
CA THR A 337 11.51 20.09 -1.26
C THR A 337 12.45 21.23 -0.90
N ILE A 338 13.54 21.37 -1.64
CA ILE A 338 14.37 22.58 -1.60
C ILE A 338 13.65 23.67 -2.39
#